data_AF-A0AAW0E3V0-F1
#
_entry.id   AF-A0AAW0E3V0-F1
#
_cell.length_a   1.000
_cell.length_b   1.000
_cell.length_c   1.000
_cell.angle_alpha   90.00
_cell.angle_beta   90.00
_cell.angle_gamma   90.00
#
_symmetry.space_group_name_H-M   'P 1'
#
loop_
_entity.id
_entity.type
_entity.pdbx_description
1 polymer ?
#
loop_
_entity_poly.entity_id
_entity_poly.type
_entity_poly.pdbx_seq_one_letter_code
_entity_poly.pdbx_strand_id
1 'polypeptide(L)'
;MANSFSNLFTIYLAVHAALKVVQERLPYRFLIGCIGFALVGIGSFAFHATLLYEAQLADELPMIYVASMSLWLLYDYQLGFDLRSFRTKTHVAALLLFDVLFTWS
;
A
#
# COMPACT_ATOMS: atom_id res chain seq x y z
N MET A 1 22.87 0.14 7.28
CA MET A 1 23.04 1.31 6.37
C MET A 1 22.59 1.02 4.95
N ALA A 2 23.19 0.08 4.21
CA ALA A 2 22.75 -0.24 2.85
C ALA A 2 21.25 -0.55 2.78
N ASN A 3 20.75 -1.45 3.65
CA ASN A 3 19.33 -1.82 3.74
C ASN A 3 18.41 -0.64 4.10
N SER A 4 18.91 0.34 4.85
CA SER A 4 18.14 1.54 5.18
C SER A 4 18.05 2.44 3.94
N PHE A 5 19.19 2.83 3.37
CA PHE A 5 19.24 3.78 2.26
C PHE A 5 18.68 3.23 0.95
N SER A 6 18.70 1.91 0.73
CA SER A 6 18.03 1.30 -0.42
C SER A 6 16.53 1.62 -0.47
N ASN A 7 15.89 1.82 0.68
CA ASN A 7 14.47 2.18 0.75
C ASN A 7 14.15 3.59 0.26
N LEU A 8 15.14 4.49 0.15
CA LEU A 8 14.92 5.80 -0.50
C LEU A 8 14.52 5.63 -1.96
N PHE A 9 15.02 4.58 -2.64
CA PHE A 9 14.60 4.25 -3.99
C PHE A 9 13.13 3.81 -4.05
N THR A 10 12.69 3.00 -3.09
CA THR A 10 11.29 2.59 -2.94
C THR A 10 10.38 3.80 -2.76
N ILE A 11 10.74 4.72 -1.85
CA ILE A 11 10.00 5.96 -1.61
C ILE A 11 9.97 6.83 -2.87
N TYR A 12 11.11 6.97 -3.56
CA TYR A 12 11.18 7.68 -4.83
C TYR A 12 10.23 7.10 -5.88
N LEU A 13 10.22 5.78 -6.07
CA LEU A 13 9.31 5.11 -7.01
C LEU A 13 7.84 5.35 -6.64
N ALA A 14 7.50 5.29 -5.35
CA ALA A 14 6.14 5.56 -4.88
C ALA A 14 5.69 7.00 -5.20
N VAL A 15 6.55 7.99 -4.95
CA VAL A 15 6.28 9.39 -5.28
C VAL A 15 6.19 9.59 -6.79
N HIS A 16 7.11 9.01 -7.56
CA HIS A 16 7.09 9.10 -9.01
C HIS A 16 5.80 8.50 -9.60
N ALA A 17 5.38 7.33 -9.10
CA ALA A 17 4.14 6.69 -9.49
C ALA A 17 2.92 7.56 -9.12
N ALA A 18 2.89 8.15 -7.92
CA ALA A 18 1.82 9.05 -7.49
C ALA A 18 1.69 10.26 -8.43
N LEU A 19 2.82 10.88 -8.80
CA LEU A 19 2.84 11.98 -9.75
C LEU A 19 2.28 11.56 -11.11
N LYS A 20 2.62 10.36 -11.59
CA LYS A 20 2.08 9.82 -12.85
C LYS A 20 0.59 9.52 -12.78
N VAL A 21 0.10 8.95 -11.67
CA VAL A 21 -1.33 8.74 -11.44
C VAL A 21 -2.12 10.05 -11.56
N VAL A 22 -1.60 11.14 -10.99
CA VAL A 22 -2.25 12.46 -11.05
C VAL A 22 -2.14 13.08 -12.45
N GLN A 23 -0.94 13.06 -13.06
CA GLN A 23 -0.70 13.62 -14.40
C GLN A 23 -1.59 12.98 -15.46
N GLU A 24 -1.70 11.66 -15.44
CA GLU A 24 -2.46 10.88 -16.42
C GLU A 24 -3.94 10.72 -16.04
N ARG A 25 -4.40 11.40 -14.97
CA ARG A 25 -5.79 11.37 -14.47
C ARG A 25 -6.29 9.94 -14.24
N LEU A 26 -5.43 9.07 -13.74
CA LEU A 26 -5.78 7.70 -13.41
C LEU A 26 -6.74 7.66 -12.21
N PRO A 27 -7.55 6.58 -12.08
CA PRO A 27 -8.44 6.39 -10.93
C PRO A 27 -7.72 6.57 -9.58
N TYR A 28 -8.35 7.33 -8.68
CA TYR A 28 -7.77 7.72 -7.38
C TYR A 28 -7.34 6.54 -6.50
N ARG A 29 -7.95 5.36 -6.67
CA ARG A 29 -7.53 4.12 -6.01
C ARG A 29 -6.06 3.78 -6.24
N PHE A 30 -5.48 4.12 -7.39
CA PHE A 30 -4.05 3.91 -7.63
C PHE A 30 -3.17 4.82 -6.75
N LEU A 31 -3.65 6.02 -6.42
CA LEU A 31 -2.94 6.95 -5.54
C LEU A 31 -2.86 6.39 -4.11
N ILE A 32 -3.93 5.73 -3.64
CA ILE A 32 -3.93 5.04 -2.34
C ILE A 32 -2.85 3.96 -2.32
N GLY A 33 -2.68 3.21 -3.41
CA GLY A 33 -1.61 2.22 -3.55
C GLY A 33 -0.22 2.85 -3.52
N CYS A 34 -0.02 3.98 -4.20
CA CYS A 34 1.24 4.73 -4.13
C CYS A 34 1.54 5.21 -2.71
N ILE A 35 0.54 5.70 -1.97
CA ILE A 35 0.71 6.11 -0.57
C ILE A 35 1.10 4.92 0.31
N GLY A 36 0.40 3.78 0.17
CA GLY A 36 0.75 2.56 0.90
C GLY A 36 2.17 2.09 0.59
N PHE A 37 2.58 2.10 -0.67
CA PHE A 37 3.93 1.73 -1.07
C PHE A 37 5.01 2.70 -0.53
N ALA A 38 4.70 3.99 -0.44
CA ALA A 38 5.58 4.96 0.23
C ALA A 38 5.71 4.66 1.73
N LEU A 39 4.61 4.31 2.41
CA LEU A 39 4.62 3.94 3.82
C LEU A 39 5.47 2.69 4.09
N VAL A 40 5.39 1.67 3.23
CA VAL A 40 6.30 0.50 3.27
C VAL A 40 7.76 0.95 3.22
N GLY A 41 8.12 1.80 2.25
CA GLY A 41 9.50 2.31 2.15
C GLY A 41 9.97 3.11 3.38
N ILE A 42 9.09 3.92 3.96
CA ILE A 42 9.39 4.69 5.18
C ILE A 42 9.55 3.77 6.39
N GLY A 43 8.65 2.80 6.55
CA GLY A 43 8.70 1.79 7.60
C GLY A 43 9.98 0.96 7.52
N SER A 44 10.29 0.44 6.34
CA SER A 44 11.50 -0.34 6.09
C SER A 44 12.80 0.45 6.31
N PHE A 45 12.82 1.74 5.91
CA PHE A 45 13.93 2.62 6.24
C PHE A 45 14.11 2.73 7.76
N ALA A 46 13.04 3.02 8.49
CA ALA A 46 13.05 3.19 9.94
C ALA A 46 13.46 1.90 10.66
N PHE A 47 12.93 0.75 10.24
CA PHE A 47 13.28 -0.55 10.81
C PHE A 47 14.75 -0.87 10.59
N HIS A 48 15.25 -0.79 9.36
CA HIS A 48 16.66 -1.10 9.10
C HIS A 48 17.64 -0.06 9.69
N ALA A 49 17.18 1.14 10.03
CA ALA A 49 17.99 2.14 10.72
C ALA A 49 18.02 1.93 12.25
N THR A 50 16.96 1.39 12.84
CA THR A 50 16.78 1.35 14.32
C THR A 50 16.74 -0.05 14.92
N LEU A 51 16.25 -1.04 14.16
CA LEU A 51 15.95 -2.41 14.59
C LEU A 51 14.98 -2.49 15.78
N LEU A 52 14.16 -1.46 15.95
CA LEU A 52 13.12 -1.42 16.97
C LEU A 52 11.90 -2.24 16.53
N TYR A 53 11.27 -2.89 17.49
CA TYR A 53 10.08 -3.71 17.24
C TYR A 53 8.92 -2.88 16.65
N GLU A 54 8.73 -1.66 17.15
CA GLU A 54 7.70 -0.74 16.66
C GLU A 54 7.96 -0.34 15.21
N ALA A 55 9.23 -0.17 14.84
CA ALA A 55 9.61 0.10 13.45
C ALA A 55 9.46 -1.14 12.57
N GLN A 56 9.68 -2.34 13.11
CA GLN A 56 9.41 -3.60 12.41
C GLN A 56 7.92 -3.73 12.08
N LEU A 57 7.03 -3.43 13.02
CA LEU A 57 5.59 -3.39 12.77
C LEU A 57 5.23 -2.36 11.70
N ALA A 58 5.88 -1.20 11.71
CA ALA A 58 5.70 -0.17 10.69
C ALA A 58 6.24 -0.57 9.29
N ASP A 59 7.12 -1.57 9.19
CA ASP A 59 7.57 -2.15 7.92
C ASP A 59 6.62 -3.27 7.47
N GLU A 60 6.37 -4.25 8.34
CA GLU A 60 5.68 -5.50 7.99
C GLU A 60 4.17 -5.35 7.79
N LEU A 61 3.48 -4.58 8.64
CA LEU A 61 2.02 -4.43 8.52
C LEU A 61 1.61 -3.73 7.22
N PRO A 62 2.22 -2.58 6.82
CA PRO A 62 1.91 -1.96 5.54
C PRO A 62 2.19 -2.86 4.33
N MET A 63 3.17 -3.76 4.39
CA MET A 63 3.42 -4.71 3.29
C MET A 63 2.18 -5.60 3.03
N ILE A 64 1.53 -6.09 4.09
CA ILE A 64 0.32 -6.90 3.97
C ILE A 64 -0.84 -6.09 3.43
N TYR A 65 -1.05 -4.87 3.94
CA TYR A 65 -2.16 -4.01 3.49
C TYR A 65 -2.00 -3.59 2.01
N VAL A 66 -0.76 -3.34 1.56
CA VAL A 66 -0.49 -3.00 0.16
C VAL A 66 -0.68 -4.22 -0.74
N ALA A 67 -0.27 -5.41 -0.29
CA ALA A 67 -0.49 -6.64 -1.03
C ALA A 67 -1.99 -6.97 -1.16
N SER A 68 -2.75 -6.87 -0.07
CA SER A 68 -4.20 -7.10 -0.04
C SER A 68 -4.92 -6.11 -0.99
N MET A 69 -4.57 -4.83 -0.92
CA MET A 69 -5.10 -3.80 -1.82
C MET A 69 -4.72 -4.05 -3.28
N SER A 70 -3.49 -4.49 -3.55
CA SER A 70 -3.04 -4.83 -4.91
C SER A 70 -3.85 -5.98 -5.51
N LEU A 71 -4.20 -6.99 -4.70
CA LEU A 71 -5.12 -8.04 -5.12
C LEU A 71 -6.49 -7.48 -5.48
N TRP A 72 -7.05 -6.57 -4.68
CA TRP A 72 -8.32 -5.92 -5.03
C TRP A 72 -8.24 -5.14 -6.34
N LEU A 73 -7.16 -4.39 -6.57
CA LEU A 73 -6.98 -3.66 -7.84
C LEU A 73 -6.95 -4.61 -9.05
N LEU A 74 -6.38 -5.81 -8.90
CA LEU A 74 -6.34 -6.83 -9.95
C LEU A 74 -7.70 -7.51 -10.15
N TYR A 75 -8.41 -7.84 -9.07
CA TYR A 75 -9.71 -8.53 -9.14
C TYR A 75 -10.88 -7.60 -9.49
N ASP A 76 -10.74 -6.28 -9.27
CA ASP A 76 -11.79 -5.31 -9.60
C ASP A 76 -11.64 -4.71 -11.01
N TYR A 77 -11.74 -5.59 -12.01
CA TYR A 77 -11.65 -5.29 -13.45
C TYR A 77 -12.95 -4.72 -14.06
N GLN A 78 -13.94 -4.33 -13.24
CA GLN A 78 -15.19 -3.77 -13.75
C GLN A 78 -14.94 -2.41 -14.46
N LEU A 79 -15.60 -2.22 -15.61
CA LEU A 79 -15.58 -0.96 -16.34
C LEU A 79 -16.11 0.19 -15.46
N GLY A 80 -15.44 1.33 -15.52
CA GLY A 80 -15.81 2.55 -14.79
C GLY A 80 -15.04 2.77 -13.49
N PHE A 81 -14.35 1.75 -12.96
CA PHE A 81 -13.50 1.84 -11.75
C PHE A 81 -14.16 2.54 -10.55
N ASP A 82 -15.49 2.49 -10.49
CA ASP A 82 -16.30 3.17 -9.48
C ASP A 82 -16.34 2.35 -8.18
N LEU A 83 -16.20 3.03 -7.04
CA LEU A 83 -16.28 2.44 -5.70
C LEU A 83 -17.74 2.17 -5.27
N ARG A 84 -18.72 2.57 -6.07
CA ARG A 84 -20.15 2.43 -5.72
C ARG A 84 -20.70 1.02 -5.90
N SER A 85 -20.08 0.21 -6.77
CA SER A 85 -20.51 -1.16 -7.05
C SER A 85 -20.57 -1.99 -5.76
N PHE A 86 -21.68 -2.72 -5.56
CA PHE A 86 -21.84 -3.60 -4.40
C PHE A 86 -20.68 -4.60 -4.29
N ARG A 87 -20.23 -5.13 -5.43
CA ARG A 87 -19.10 -6.07 -5.52
C ARG A 87 -17.77 -5.46 -5.06
N THR A 88 -17.49 -4.22 -5.47
CA THR A 88 -16.28 -3.49 -5.03
C THR A 88 -16.31 -3.27 -3.53
N LYS A 89 -17.46 -2.85 -2.98
CA LYS A 89 -17.64 -2.69 -1.53
C LYS A 89 -17.44 -3.98 -0.76
N THR A 90 -17.97 -5.11 -1.27
CA THR A 90 -17.77 -6.41 -0.61
C THR A 90 -16.31 -6.85 -0.63
N HIS A 91 -15.58 -6.66 -1.73
CA HIS A 91 -14.15 -7.00 -1.78
C HIS A 91 -13.33 -6.12 -0.83
N VAL A 92 -13.55 -4.80 -0.85
CA VAL A 92 -12.85 -3.88 0.05
C VAL A 92 -13.16 -4.20 1.51
N ALA A 93 -14.43 -4.46 1.85
CA ALA A 93 -14.81 -4.84 3.22
C ALA A 93 -14.16 -6.16 3.66
N ALA A 94 -14.10 -7.16 2.78
CA ALA A 94 -13.46 -8.45 3.07
C ALA A 94 -11.95 -8.29 3.32
N LEU A 95 -11.26 -7.48 2.52
CA LEU A 95 -9.83 -7.21 2.71
C LEU A 95 -9.56 -6.41 3.98
N LEU A 96 -10.36 -5.37 4.26
CA LEU A 96 -10.24 -4.62 5.51
C LEU A 96 -10.46 -5.51 6.73
N LEU A 97 -11.43 -6.42 6.67
CA LEU A 97 -11.66 -7.40 7.74
C LEU A 97 -10.44 -8.31 7.90
N PHE A 98 -9.88 -8.82 6.81
CA PHE A 98 -8.67 -9.63 6.83
C PHE A 98 -7.48 -8.87 7.45
N ASP A 99 -7.23 -7.64 7.00
CA ASP A 99 -6.12 -6.81 7.48
C ASP A 99 -6.26 -6.49 8.98
N VAL A 100 -7.47 -6.19 9.46
CA VAL A 100 -7.76 -5.96 10.88
C VAL A 100 -7.53 -7.22 11.70
N LEU A 101 -8.02 -8.38 11.24
CA LEU A 101 -7.82 -9.65 11.94
C LEU A 101 -6.34 -10.06 11.98
N PHE A 102 -5.61 -9.88 10.88
CA PHE A 102 -4.17 -10.13 10.81
C PHE A 102 -3.38 -9.23 11.75
N THR A 103 -3.78 -7.97 11.88
CA THR A 103 -3.12 -7.02 12.79
C THR A 103 -3.35 -7.39 14.26
N TRP A 104 -4.44 -8.09 14.57
CA TRP A 104 -4.80 -8.48 15.93
C TRP A 104 -4.30 -9.88 16.33
N SER A 105 -3.86 -10.69 15.36
CA SER A 105 -3.31 -12.04 15.60
C SER A 105 -1.86 -12.00 16.05
#